data_AF-A0AAD0JTC2-F1
#
_entry.id   AF-A0AAD0JTC2-F1
#
_cell.length_a   1.000
_cell.length_b   1.000
_cell.length_c   1.000
_cell.angle_alpha   90.00
_cell.angle_beta   90.00
_cell.angle_gamma   90.00
#
_symmetry.space_group_name_H-M   'P 1'
#
loop_
_entity.id
_entity.type
_entity.pdbx_description
1 polymer ?
#
loop_
_entity_poly.entity_id
_entity_poly.type
_entity_poly.pdbx_seq_one_letter_code
_entity_poly.pdbx_strand_id
1 'polypeptide(L)'
;MITTLARVVGAAAAGALLAASFPPVGLWWAALPAIALLVVVLSPLRGPAPRVRTGALLGLVAGLVFFLLLAPWVGLYVGAYAAWALALVEALYLAAFGAGAVPILRAGLAPGPRVGLRALGAVAGVAGWWSLWEWIRSSWPWGGFPWGRLAFGQADSPLLALASLGGAPLLGFAVASLGAVLGIGALILVRGDRPGRTAIALLAAPLVTAGLVAGASVAASAGDTRETVEVTVIQGNVPRLGLDFNAQRRAVLENHLRVTAELANDVEAGTAARPDLVLWPENASDISPLADQRAGAQITALSRRLDAPILVGTVLRVGDGPETTNSYLVWDGDDEVVGRHDKRYIQPFGEWLPLREPLEALFPIARTAGHFVPGDGTGLVTAAGVGLGVAICFEIAFDDAAREPVTRGAQILIVPTNNATFGRSPMTYQQLAMSRVRAVEHRVPVLIAATSGVSAVIGPDGRVRQETGIFEPAVLAAQVEVGGAGTMATRLGGIPQAVSCLTGLAGLAWALIRTRPRPATDFEEI
;
A
#
# COMPACT_ATOMS: atom_id res chain seq x y z
N MET A 1 -13.39 -37.13 -3.02
CA MET A 1 -12.06 -36.51 -2.84
C MET A 1 -12.02 -35.21 -3.62
N ILE A 2 -11.42 -34.12 -3.13
CA ILE A 2 -11.13 -32.97 -4.01
C ILE A 2 -9.96 -33.39 -4.91
N THR A 3 -10.19 -33.38 -6.22
CA THR A 3 -9.18 -33.67 -7.23
C THR A 3 -8.10 -32.58 -7.24
N THR A 4 -6.89 -32.91 -7.69
CA THR A 4 -5.83 -31.90 -7.89
C THR A 4 -6.32 -30.74 -8.74
N LEU A 5 -7.11 -31.03 -9.79
CA LEU A 5 -7.73 -30.02 -10.65
C LEU A 5 -8.64 -29.07 -9.85
N ALA A 6 -9.54 -29.60 -9.01
CA ALA A 6 -10.42 -28.76 -8.20
C ALA A 6 -9.66 -27.89 -7.19
N ARG A 7 -8.51 -28.35 -6.66
CA ARG A 7 -7.64 -27.50 -5.82
C ARG A 7 -7.01 -26.37 -6.64
N VAL A 8 -6.53 -26.65 -7.85
CA VAL A 8 -5.95 -25.64 -8.75
C VAL A 8 -6.99 -24.60 -9.15
N VAL A 9 -8.20 -25.03 -9.51
CA VAL A 9 -9.32 -24.11 -9.82
C VAL A 9 -9.68 -23.26 -8.59
N GLY A 10 -9.75 -23.87 -7.40
CA GLY A 10 -10.00 -23.11 -6.17
C GLY A 10 -8.87 -22.13 -5.83
N ALA A 11 -7.61 -22.47 -6.08
CA ALA A 11 -6.49 -21.56 -5.90
C ALA A 11 -6.55 -20.37 -6.89
N ALA A 12 -6.86 -20.63 -8.16
CA ALA A 12 -7.06 -19.58 -9.16
C ALA A 12 -8.22 -18.65 -8.78
N ALA A 13 -9.36 -19.22 -8.36
CA ALA A 13 -10.50 -18.46 -7.88
C ALA A 13 -10.17 -17.61 -6.64
N ALA A 14 -9.36 -18.12 -5.72
CA ALA A 14 -8.89 -17.35 -4.58
C ALA A 14 -8.02 -16.16 -5.00
N GLY A 15 -7.12 -16.35 -5.97
CA GLY A 15 -6.33 -15.26 -6.56
C GLY A 15 -7.20 -14.18 -7.22
N ALA A 16 -8.24 -14.58 -7.95
CA ALA A 16 -9.19 -13.65 -8.56
C ALA A 16 -10.01 -12.87 -7.51
N LEU A 17 -10.44 -13.55 -6.44
CA LEU A 17 -11.14 -12.91 -5.32
C LEU A 17 -10.24 -11.94 -4.55
N LEU A 18 -8.94 -12.26 -4.38
CA LEU A 18 -7.97 -11.31 -3.85
C LEU A 18 -7.90 -10.07 -4.74
N ALA A 19 -7.74 -10.22 -6.06
CA ALA A 19 -7.67 -9.09 -6.99
C ALA A 19 -8.95 -8.23 -6.93
N ALA A 20 -10.13 -8.86 -6.89
CA ALA A 20 -11.42 -8.18 -6.78
C ALA A 20 -11.59 -7.37 -5.47
N SER A 21 -10.82 -7.68 -4.42
CA SER A 21 -10.83 -6.91 -3.18
C SER A 21 -10.10 -5.57 -3.28
N PHE A 22 -9.32 -5.34 -4.35
CA PHE A 22 -8.62 -4.08 -4.57
C PHE A 22 -9.36 -3.20 -5.57
N PRO A 23 -9.16 -1.87 -5.51
CA PRO A 23 -9.64 -0.97 -6.55
C PRO A 23 -9.11 -1.34 -7.95
N PRO A 24 -9.90 -1.09 -9.01
CA PRO A 24 -11.17 -0.34 -9.02
C PRO A 24 -12.39 -1.18 -8.62
N VAL A 25 -12.26 -2.50 -8.45
CA VAL A 25 -13.39 -3.38 -8.12
C VAL A 25 -13.83 -3.17 -6.68
N GLY A 26 -12.89 -3.11 -5.74
CA GLY A 26 -13.12 -2.62 -4.38
C GLY A 26 -14.06 -3.49 -3.51
N LEU A 27 -14.28 -4.76 -3.88
CA LEU A 27 -15.10 -5.68 -3.08
C LEU A 27 -14.29 -6.16 -1.86
N TRP A 28 -14.08 -5.28 -0.88
CA TRP A 28 -13.23 -5.53 0.30
C TRP A 28 -13.50 -6.88 0.97
N TRP A 29 -14.76 -7.31 1.01
CA TRP A 29 -15.20 -8.56 1.63
C TRP A 29 -14.71 -9.78 0.87
N ALA A 30 -14.35 -9.68 -0.42
CA ALA A 30 -13.85 -10.77 -1.25
C ALA A 30 -12.49 -11.32 -0.79
N ALA A 31 -11.71 -10.54 -0.02
CA ALA A 31 -10.50 -11.02 0.63
C ALA A 31 -10.79 -12.14 1.64
N LEU A 32 -11.94 -12.12 2.31
CA LEU A 32 -12.33 -13.13 3.30
C LEU A 32 -12.57 -14.52 2.67
N PRO A 33 -13.47 -14.69 1.67
CA PRO A 33 -13.64 -15.95 0.98
C PRO A 33 -12.40 -16.35 0.17
N ALA A 34 -11.57 -15.41 -0.30
CA ALA A 34 -10.29 -15.74 -0.93
C ALA A 34 -9.37 -16.51 0.02
N ILE A 35 -9.09 -15.96 1.21
CA ILE A 35 -8.26 -16.63 2.22
C ILE A 35 -8.93 -17.92 2.71
N ALA A 36 -10.26 -17.93 2.88
CA ALA A 36 -10.99 -19.13 3.24
C ALA A 36 -10.81 -20.25 2.20
N LEU A 37 -10.87 -19.90 0.91
CA LEU A 37 -10.70 -20.84 -0.18
C LEU A 37 -9.26 -21.36 -0.26
N LEU A 38 -8.26 -20.49 -0.06
CA LEU A 38 -6.85 -20.92 0.09
C LEU A 38 -6.71 -21.93 1.23
N VAL A 39 -7.29 -21.65 2.39
CA VAL A 39 -7.30 -22.58 3.53
C VAL A 39 -7.92 -23.92 3.14
N VAL A 40 -9.07 -23.92 2.44
CA VAL A 40 -9.73 -25.15 2.00
C VAL A 40 -8.86 -25.95 1.02
N VAL A 41 -8.30 -25.31 -0.01
CA VAL A 41 -7.46 -25.99 -1.03
C VAL A 41 -6.08 -26.37 -0.54
N LEU A 42 -5.63 -25.85 0.60
CA LEU A 42 -4.37 -26.25 1.26
C LEU A 42 -4.60 -27.30 2.36
N SER A 43 -5.85 -27.55 2.75
CA SER A 43 -6.19 -28.45 3.87
C SER A 43 -6.44 -29.91 3.46
N PRO A 44 -6.31 -30.87 4.40
CA PRO A 44 -6.73 -32.25 4.19
C PRO A 44 -8.25 -32.41 4.28
N LEU A 45 -9.00 -32.50 3.19
CA LEU A 45 -10.48 -32.58 3.29
C LEU A 45 -11.00 -33.96 3.73
N ARG A 46 -10.96 -34.94 2.83
CA ARG A 46 -11.44 -36.33 3.01
C ARG A 46 -10.46 -37.34 2.39
N GLY A 47 -9.18 -36.99 2.38
CA GLY A 47 -8.11 -37.76 1.74
C GLY A 47 -6.74 -37.29 2.24
N PRO A 48 -5.63 -37.85 1.72
CA PRO A 48 -4.30 -37.47 2.17
C PRO A 48 -4.10 -35.96 2.03
N ALA A 49 -3.51 -35.36 3.05
CA ALA A 49 -3.14 -33.95 3.02
C ALA A 49 -2.26 -33.65 1.80
N PRO A 50 -2.40 -32.46 1.19
CA PRO A 50 -1.45 -32.01 0.18
C PRO A 50 0.00 -32.17 0.68
N ARG A 51 0.91 -32.43 -0.25
CA ARG A 51 2.34 -32.33 0.03
C ARG A 51 2.72 -30.85 0.02
N VAL A 52 3.82 -30.50 0.69
CA VAL A 52 4.37 -29.13 0.70
C VAL A 52 4.57 -28.59 -0.72
N ARG A 53 5.08 -29.43 -1.64
CA ARG A 53 5.24 -29.08 -3.07
C ARG A 53 3.92 -28.75 -3.77
N THR A 54 2.84 -29.48 -3.43
CA THR A 54 1.50 -29.18 -3.94
C THR A 54 0.99 -27.87 -3.34
N GLY A 55 1.23 -27.62 -2.05
CA GLY A 55 0.93 -26.33 -1.43
C GLY A 55 1.63 -25.17 -2.12
N ALA A 56 2.91 -25.35 -2.47
CA ALA A 56 3.68 -24.37 -3.22
C ALA A 56 3.07 -24.08 -4.60
N LEU A 57 2.71 -25.12 -5.35
CA LEU A 57 2.04 -24.96 -6.64
C LEU A 57 0.69 -24.22 -6.52
N LEU A 58 -0.12 -24.55 -5.51
CA LEU A 58 -1.40 -23.89 -5.31
C LEU A 58 -1.24 -22.41 -4.91
N GLY A 59 -0.25 -22.12 -4.05
CA GLY A 59 0.14 -20.75 -3.75
C GLY A 59 0.62 -19.98 -4.98
N LEU A 60 1.45 -20.60 -5.81
CA LEU A 60 1.93 -20.03 -7.07
C LEU A 60 0.77 -19.70 -8.01
N VAL A 61 -0.18 -20.62 -8.21
CA VAL A 61 -1.35 -20.40 -9.06
C VAL A 61 -2.20 -19.25 -8.55
N ALA A 62 -2.48 -19.22 -7.24
CA ALA A 62 -3.24 -18.12 -6.63
C ALA A 62 -2.51 -16.78 -6.80
N GLY A 63 -1.20 -16.75 -6.58
CA GLY A 63 -0.40 -15.55 -6.74
C GLY A 63 -0.34 -15.06 -8.18
N LEU A 64 -0.16 -15.96 -9.15
CA LEU A 64 -0.15 -15.59 -10.57
C LEU A 64 -1.46 -14.94 -10.96
N VAL A 65 -2.60 -15.55 -10.63
CA VAL A 65 -3.92 -14.96 -10.93
C VAL A 65 -4.09 -13.62 -10.21
N PHE A 66 -3.71 -13.54 -8.93
CA PHE A 66 -3.84 -12.31 -8.16
C PHE A 66 -3.04 -11.16 -8.79
N PHE A 67 -1.73 -11.33 -9.01
CA PHE A 67 -0.87 -10.23 -9.45
C PHE A 67 -1.02 -9.90 -10.95
N LEU A 68 -1.36 -10.86 -11.80
CA LEU A 68 -1.68 -10.59 -13.21
C LEU A 68 -2.95 -9.72 -13.35
N LEU A 69 -3.91 -9.88 -12.44
CA LEU A 69 -5.13 -9.05 -12.42
C LEU A 69 -4.94 -7.74 -11.66
N LEU A 70 -4.12 -7.73 -10.60
CA LEU A 70 -3.90 -6.56 -9.75
C LEU A 70 -3.02 -5.49 -10.42
N ALA A 71 -1.92 -5.91 -11.06
CA ALA A 71 -0.87 -5.00 -11.53
C ALA A 71 -0.59 -5.07 -13.06
N PRO A 72 -1.59 -5.24 -13.95
CA PRO A 72 -1.32 -5.26 -15.39
C PRO A 72 -0.77 -3.91 -15.90
N TRP A 73 -1.05 -2.82 -15.17
CA TRP A 73 -0.61 -1.46 -15.48
C TRP A 73 0.92 -1.30 -15.52
N VAL A 74 1.68 -2.18 -14.84
CA VAL A 74 3.15 -2.19 -14.90
C VAL A 74 3.65 -2.41 -16.33
N GLY A 75 2.90 -3.15 -17.15
CA GLY A 75 3.29 -3.45 -18.52
C GLY A 75 2.82 -2.44 -19.56
N LEU A 76 2.10 -1.38 -19.18
CA LEU A 76 1.38 -0.52 -20.15
C LEU A 76 2.32 0.18 -21.15
N TYR A 77 3.43 0.74 -20.69
CA TYR A 77 4.38 1.49 -21.53
C TYR A 77 5.71 0.77 -21.78
N VAL A 78 6.04 -0.23 -20.95
CA VAL A 78 7.29 -0.99 -21.06
C VAL A 78 7.08 -2.39 -21.63
N GLY A 79 5.83 -2.86 -21.73
CA GLY A 79 5.45 -4.13 -22.34
C GLY A 79 4.96 -5.19 -21.34
N ALA A 80 4.08 -6.09 -21.81
CA ALA A 80 3.40 -7.07 -20.96
C ALA A 80 4.34 -8.03 -20.21
N TYR A 81 5.52 -8.31 -20.77
CA TYR A 81 6.52 -9.19 -20.15
C TYR A 81 7.00 -8.66 -18.79
N ALA A 82 7.05 -7.34 -18.58
CA ALA A 82 7.41 -6.75 -17.29
C ALA A 82 6.35 -7.05 -16.22
N ALA A 83 5.07 -6.90 -16.58
CA ALA A 83 3.96 -7.27 -15.70
C ALA A 83 3.95 -8.77 -15.40
N TRP A 84 4.23 -9.62 -16.39
CA TRP A 84 4.29 -11.08 -16.19
C TRP A 84 5.47 -11.50 -15.31
N ALA A 85 6.64 -10.90 -15.51
CA ALA A 85 7.83 -11.16 -14.71
C ALA A 85 7.60 -10.74 -13.25
N LEU A 86 7.06 -9.54 -13.02
CA LEU A 86 6.68 -9.09 -11.68
C LEU A 86 5.65 -10.03 -11.07
N ALA A 87 4.55 -10.34 -11.77
CA ALA A 87 3.53 -11.25 -11.25
C ALA A 87 4.08 -12.64 -10.91
N LEU A 88 5.03 -13.16 -11.68
CA LEU A 88 5.70 -14.41 -11.37
C LEU A 88 6.53 -14.31 -10.08
N VAL A 89 7.36 -13.27 -9.94
CA VAL A 89 8.17 -13.05 -8.73
C VAL A 89 7.27 -12.90 -7.50
N GLU A 90 6.22 -12.08 -7.60
CA GLU A 90 5.25 -11.87 -6.53
C GLU A 90 4.51 -13.18 -6.17
N ALA A 91 4.21 -14.01 -7.15
CA ALA A 91 3.58 -15.31 -6.95
C ALA A 91 4.49 -16.35 -6.27
N LEU A 92 5.83 -16.21 -6.37
CA LEU A 92 6.76 -17.10 -5.65
C LEU A 92 6.66 -16.92 -4.13
N TYR A 93 6.39 -15.71 -3.63
CA TYR A 93 6.12 -15.48 -2.21
C TYR A 93 4.84 -16.20 -1.77
N LEU A 94 3.81 -16.19 -2.61
CA LEU A 94 2.56 -16.92 -2.34
C LEU A 94 2.75 -18.45 -2.46
N ALA A 95 3.66 -18.91 -3.32
CA ALA A 95 4.09 -20.30 -3.34
C ALA A 95 4.74 -20.70 -2.00
N ALA A 96 5.62 -19.85 -1.46
CA ALA A 96 6.25 -20.11 -0.17
C ALA A 96 5.26 -20.04 1.00
N PHE A 97 4.28 -19.13 0.93
CA PHE A 97 3.11 -19.14 1.81
C PHE A 97 2.39 -20.50 1.76
N GLY A 98 2.00 -20.96 0.57
CA GLY A 98 1.28 -22.22 0.37
C GLY A 98 2.07 -23.44 0.88
N ALA A 99 3.39 -23.43 0.70
CA ALA A 99 4.29 -24.48 1.20
C ALA A 99 4.24 -24.61 2.73
N GLY A 100 4.30 -23.50 3.47
CA GLY A 100 4.26 -23.48 4.94
C GLY A 100 2.85 -23.58 5.53
N ALA A 101 1.81 -23.13 4.81
CA ALA A 101 0.43 -23.23 5.25
C ALA A 101 -0.06 -24.70 5.32
N VAL A 102 0.41 -25.57 4.41
CA VAL A 102 0.06 -27.00 4.40
C VAL A 102 0.36 -27.71 5.74
N PRO A 103 1.60 -27.69 6.29
CA PRO A 103 1.89 -28.32 7.58
C PRO A 103 1.13 -27.66 8.74
N ILE A 104 0.97 -26.33 8.75
CA ILE A 104 0.18 -25.60 9.77
C ILE A 104 -1.27 -26.13 9.80
N LEU A 105 -1.93 -26.17 8.64
CA LEU A 105 -3.30 -26.65 8.50
C LEU A 105 -3.42 -28.15 8.81
N ARG A 106 -2.43 -28.96 8.41
CA ARG A 106 -2.38 -30.39 8.73
C ARG A 106 -2.33 -30.63 10.24
N ALA A 107 -1.46 -29.92 10.97
CA ALA A 107 -1.33 -30.05 12.42
C ALA A 107 -2.56 -29.47 13.16
N GLY A 108 -3.08 -28.34 12.68
CA GLY A 108 -4.28 -27.67 13.19
C GLY A 108 -5.54 -28.52 13.13
N LEU A 109 -5.72 -29.18 11.99
CA LEU A 109 -6.92 -29.94 11.65
C LEU A 109 -6.75 -31.45 11.84
N ALA A 110 -5.69 -31.87 12.54
CA ALA A 110 -5.44 -33.26 12.88
C ALA A 110 -6.54 -33.78 13.85
N PRO A 111 -7.16 -34.94 13.57
CA PRO A 111 -8.18 -35.51 14.44
C PRO A 111 -7.70 -35.71 15.89
N GLY A 112 -8.65 -35.70 16.83
CA GLY A 112 -8.41 -36.08 18.22
C GLY A 112 -8.86 -35.05 19.26
N PRO A 113 -8.61 -35.32 20.56
CA PRO A 113 -9.02 -34.45 21.64
C PRO A 113 -8.29 -33.11 21.51
N ARG A 114 -9.01 -32.00 21.66
CA ARG A 114 -8.54 -30.61 21.49
C ARG A 114 -8.39 -30.12 20.04
N VAL A 115 -9.07 -30.73 19.06
CA VAL A 115 -9.11 -30.21 17.68
C VAL A 115 -9.44 -28.72 17.62
N GLY A 116 -10.35 -28.23 18.48
CA GLY A 116 -10.69 -26.81 18.51
C GLY A 116 -9.57 -25.85 18.90
N LEU A 117 -8.77 -26.21 19.91
CA LEU A 117 -7.61 -25.40 20.32
C LEU A 117 -6.52 -25.41 19.24
N ARG A 118 -6.32 -26.56 18.58
CA ARG A 118 -5.37 -26.69 17.46
C ARG A 118 -5.84 -25.90 16.23
N ALA A 119 -7.15 -25.91 15.96
CA ALA A 119 -7.76 -25.14 14.90
C ALA A 119 -7.57 -23.62 15.13
N LEU A 120 -7.74 -23.15 16.37
CA LEU A 120 -7.44 -21.75 16.73
C LEU A 120 -5.95 -21.42 16.53
N GLY A 121 -5.05 -22.33 16.96
CA GLY A 121 -3.62 -22.20 16.70
C GLY A 121 -3.28 -22.15 15.20
N ALA A 122 -4.02 -22.89 14.36
CA ALA A 122 -3.84 -22.85 12.91
C ALA A 122 -4.43 -21.60 12.26
N VAL A 123 -5.52 -21.01 12.79
CA VAL A 123 -6.00 -19.69 12.37
C VAL A 123 -4.88 -18.66 12.55
N ALA A 124 -4.35 -18.55 13.77
CA ALA A 124 -3.28 -17.61 14.08
C ALA A 124 -2.01 -17.91 13.28
N GLY A 125 -1.64 -19.19 13.15
CA GLY A 125 -0.50 -19.64 12.37
C GLY A 125 -0.60 -19.29 10.88
N VAL A 126 -1.77 -19.49 10.25
CA VAL A 126 -1.99 -19.13 8.84
C VAL A 126 -1.97 -17.63 8.65
N ALA A 127 -2.65 -16.87 9.51
CA ALA A 127 -2.67 -15.40 9.42
C ALA A 127 -1.28 -14.78 9.64
N GLY A 128 -0.53 -15.30 10.61
CA GLY A 128 0.84 -14.86 10.84
C GLY A 128 1.80 -15.29 9.72
N TRP A 129 1.58 -16.47 9.13
CA TRP A 129 2.38 -16.94 7.99
C TRP A 129 2.10 -16.12 6.72
N TRP A 130 0.84 -15.71 6.51
CA TRP A 130 0.49 -14.73 5.49
C TRP A 130 1.22 -13.41 5.73
N SER A 131 1.15 -12.89 6.95
CA SER A 131 1.77 -11.61 7.34
C SER A 131 3.29 -11.63 7.13
N LEU A 132 3.95 -12.76 7.39
CA LEU A 132 5.38 -12.94 7.13
C LEU A 132 5.71 -12.83 5.64
N TRP A 133 5.03 -13.58 4.79
CA TRP A 133 5.31 -13.57 3.35
C TRP A 133 4.90 -12.28 2.67
N GLU A 134 3.83 -11.64 3.17
CA GLU A 134 3.44 -10.30 2.77
C GLU A 134 4.52 -9.26 3.14
N TRP A 135 5.09 -9.33 4.35
CA TRP A 135 6.18 -8.45 4.79
C TRP A 135 7.47 -8.67 3.99
N ILE A 136 7.92 -9.92 3.83
CA ILE A 136 9.12 -10.22 3.04
C ILE A 136 8.97 -9.65 1.63
N ARG A 137 7.84 -9.91 0.97
CA ARG A 137 7.52 -9.40 -0.37
C ARG A 137 7.49 -7.87 -0.42
N SER A 138 6.99 -7.22 0.63
CA SER A 138 6.91 -5.76 0.74
C SER A 138 8.23 -5.09 1.13
N SER A 139 9.29 -5.86 1.40
CA SER A 139 10.58 -5.31 1.88
C SER A 139 11.80 -5.84 1.14
N TRP A 140 11.68 -6.97 0.42
CA TRP A 140 12.80 -7.63 -0.23
C TRP A 140 12.37 -8.28 -1.55
N PRO A 141 13.24 -8.30 -2.59
CA PRO A 141 14.51 -7.57 -2.70
C PRO A 141 14.30 -6.08 -3.06
N TRP A 142 15.37 -5.28 -2.97
CA TRP A 142 15.41 -3.88 -3.44
C TRP A 142 14.32 -2.95 -2.86
N GLY A 143 13.98 -3.15 -1.59
CA GLY A 143 12.88 -2.43 -0.94
C GLY A 143 11.52 -3.11 -1.11
N GLY A 144 11.37 -4.08 -2.01
CA GLY A 144 10.16 -4.88 -2.16
C GLY A 144 9.01 -4.18 -2.90
N PHE A 145 7.85 -4.84 -2.93
CA PHE A 145 6.65 -4.39 -3.65
C PHE A 145 5.40 -4.49 -2.75
N PRO A 146 5.06 -3.43 -1.99
CA PRO A 146 3.95 -3.47 -1.02
C PRO A 146 2.54 -3.53 -1.65
N TRP A 147 2.41 -3.44 -2.97
CA TRP A 147 1.13 -3.60 -3.65
C TRP A 147 0.53 -4.98 -3.34
N GLY A 148 -0.79 -5.06 -3.19
CA GLY A 148 -1.46 -6.32 -2.89
C GLY A 148 -1.40 -6.76 -1.43
N ARG A 149 -0.87 -5.94 -0.51
CA ARG A 149 -1.06 -6.14 0.94
C ARG A 149 -2.55 -6.13 1.26
N LEU A 150 -3.03 -7.11 2.05
CA LEU A 150 -4.47 -7.25 2.33
C LEU A 150 -5.10 -5.97 2.90
N ALA A 151 -4.33 -5.23 3.71
CA ALA A 151 -4.78 -3.97 4.31
C ALA A 151 -5.24 -2.93 3.27
N PHE A 152 -4.57 -2.83 2.13
CA PHE A 152 -4.90 -1.82 1.12
C PHE A 152 -6.16 -2.14 0.31
N GLY A 153 -6.66 -3.39 0.36
CA GLY A 153 -7.99 -3.76 -0.15
C GLY A 153 -9.12 -3.45 0.83
N GLN A 154 -8.83 -2.88 2.02
CA GLN A 154 -9.81 -2.67 3.09
C GLN A 154 -10.16 -1.18 3.31
N ALA A 155 -9.85 -0.29 2.37
CA ALA A 155 -10.14 1.13 2.50
C ALA A 155 -11.65 1.44 2.71
N ASP A 156 -12.54 0.60 2.19
CA ASP A 156 -14.01 0.71 2.40
C ASP A 156 -14.57 -0.27 3.44
N SER A 157 -13.69 -1.02 4.10
CA SER A 157 -14.08 -2.05 5.05
C SER A 157 -14.38 -1.47 6.42
N PRO A 158 -15.35 -2.00 7.16
CA PRO A 158 -15.51 -1.72 8.59
C PRO A 158 -14.25 -2.04 9.41
N LEU A 159 -13.39 -2.93 8.91
CA LEU A 159 -12.12 -3.30 9.56
C LEU A 159 -11.08 -2.18 9.51
N LEU A 160 -11.24 -1.16 8.66
CA LEU A 160 -10.28 -0.07 8.48
C LEU A 160 -9.85 0.57 9.81
N ALA A 161 -10.77 0.70 10.77
CA ALA A 161 -10.49 1.26 12.09
C ALA A 161 -9.32 0.56 12.83
N LEU A 162 -9.05 -0.72 12.54
CA LEU A 162 -7.93 -1.47 13.12
C LEU A 162 -6.57 -0.91 12.69
N ALA A 163 -6.49 -0.19 11.56
CA ALA A 163 -5.27 0.48 11.13
C ALA A 163 -4.80 1.51 12.18
N SER A 164 -5.70 2.16 12.91
CA SER A 164 -5.33 3.09 13.98
C SER A 164 -4.70 2.40 15.20
N LEU A 165 -4.94 1.09 15.38
CA LEU A 165 -4.44 0.32 16.53
C LEU A 165 -3.07 -0.29 16.26
N GLY A 166 -2.89 -0.89 15.09
CA GLY A 166 -1.66 -1.64 14.76
C GLY A 166 -1.25 -1.55 13.29
N GLY A 167 -1.74 -0.52 12.60
CA GLY A 167 -1.35 -0.21 11.23
C GLY A 167 -1.88 -1.15 10.18
N ALA A 168 -1.36 -0.99 8.97
CA ALA A 168 -1.57 -1.95 7.89
C ALA A 168 -1.26 -3.41 8.31
N PRO A 169 -0.22 -3.71 9.13
CA PRO A 169 0.06 -5.08 9.57
C PRO A 169 -1.10 -5.71 10.36
N LEU A 170 -1.66 -5.01 11.36
CA LEU A 170 -2.77 -5.56 12.16
C LEU A 170 -4.05 -5.72 11.32
N LEU A 171 -4.33 -4.75 10.43
CA LEU A 171 -5.47 -4.82 9.53
C LEU A 171 -5.36 -6.04 8.60
N GLY A 172 -4.20 -6.25 7.96
CA GLY A 172 -3.95 -7.42 7.13
C GLY A 172 -4.03 -8.74 7.90
N PHE A 173 -3.46 -8.80 9.11
CA PHE A 173 -3.55 -9.96 9.99
C PHE A 173 -4.98 -10.29 10.39
N ALA A 174 -5.82 -9.27 10.67
CA ALA A 174 -7.23 -9.47 11.01
C ALA A 174 -8.03 -10.04 9.82
N VAL A 175 -7.84 -9.51 8.61
CA VAL A 175 -8.47 -10.04 7.38
C VAL A 175 -8.08 -11.50 7.16
N ALA A 176 -6.78 -11.81 7.24
CA ALA A 176 -6.28 -13.17 7.08
C ALA A 176 -6.82 -14.12 8.16
N SER A 177 -6.93 -13.64 9.41
CA SER A 177 -7.50 -14.42 10.52
C SER A 177 -8.97 -14.72 10.30
N LEU A 178 -9.78 -13.73 9.91
CA LEU A 178 -11.20 -13.92 9.64
C LEU A 178 -11.43 -14.87 8.46
N GLY A 179 -10.69 -14.70 7.37
CA GLY A 179 -10.74 -15.64 6.25
C GLY A 179 -10.33 -17.06 6.65
N ALA A 180 -9.29 -17.19 7.49
CA ALA A 180 -8.86 -18.49 7.99
C ALA A 180 -9.91 -19.14 8.91
N VAL A 181 -10.60 -18.36 9.75
CA VAL A 181 -11.74 -18.82 10.57
C VAL A 181 -12.85 -19.35 9.68
N LEU A 182 -13.22 -18.63 8.61
CA LEU A 182 -14.25 -19.08 7.66
C LEU A 182 -13.86 -20.40 6.99
N GLY A 183 -12.62 -20.51 6.48
CA GLY A 183 -12.12 -21.71 5.82
C GLY A 183 -12.05 -22.91 6.78
N ILE A 184 -11.47 -22.73 7.96
CA ILE A 184 -11.35 -23.79 8.99
C ILE A 184 -12.73 -24.20 9.51
N GLY A 185 -13.63 -23.24 9.75
CA GLY A 185 -15.00 -23.51 10.18
C GLY A 185 -15.76 -24.34 9.14
N ALA A 186 -15.69 -23.97 7.86
CA ALA A 186 -16.29 -24.75 6.77
C ALA A 186 -15.74 -26.19 6.71
N LEU A 187 -14.42 -26.36 6.92
CA LEU A 187 -13.79 -27.69 6.93
C LEU A 187 -14.29 -28.57 8.08
N ILE A 188 -14.42 -28.02 9.29
CA ILE A 188 -14.93 -28.73 10.48
C ILE A 188 -16.37 -29.19 10.24
N LEU A 189 -17.22 -28.30 9.71
CA LEU A 189 -18.62 -28.62 9.39
C LEU A 189 -18.71 -29.74 8.34
N VAL A 190 -17.96 -29.65 7.25
CA VAL A 190 -17.98 -30.64 6.15
C VAL A 190 -17.44 -32.01 6.57
N ARG A 191 -16.53 -32.06 7.55
CA ARG A 191 -16.00 -33.31 8.10
C ARG A 191 -16.94 -33.97 9.12
N GLY A 192 -17.96 -33.27 9.60
CA GLY A 192 -18.83 -33.76 10.67
C GLY A 192 -18.14 -33.81 12.03
N ASP A 193 -17.04 -33.07 12.20
CA ASP A 193 -16.36 -32.94 13.49
C ASP A 193 -17.31 -32.22 14.46
N ARG A 194 -17.59 -32.80 15.64
CA ARG A 194 -18.55 -32.20 16.59
C ARG A 194 -18.07 -30.79 16.99
N PRO A 195 -18.81 -29.72 16.62
CA PRO A 195 -18.27 -28.37 16.69
C PRO A 195 -18.16 -27.83 18.12
N GLY A 196 -18.94 -28.34 19.09
CA GLY A 196 -18.82 -28.10 20.53
C GLY A 196 -18.12 -26.79 20.96
N ARG A 197 -17.04 -26.90 21.75
CA ARG A 197 -16.21 -25.76 22.19
C ARG A 197 -15.43 -25.07 21.06
N THR A 198 -15.29 -25.73 19.91
CA THR A 198 -14.57 -25.20 18.73
C THR A 198 -15.38 -24.11 18.04
N ALA A 199 -16.71 -24.26 17.92
CA ALA A 199 -17.58 -23.21 17.39
C ALA A 199 -17.50 -21.94 18.24
N ILE A 200 -17.52 -22.08 19.56
CA ILE A 200 -17.37 -20.95 20.50
C ILE A 200 -16.01 -20.27 20.30
N ALA A 201 -14.92 -21.05 20.18
CA ALA A 201 -13.58 -20.49 19.96
C ALA A 201 -13.41 -19.80 18.59
N LEU A 202 -14.03 -20.34 17.54
CA LEU A 202 -14.01 -19.74 16.21
C LEU A 202 -14.88 -18.47 16.12
N LEU A 203 -15.98 -18.40 16.88
CA LEU A 203 -16.81 -17.20 17.03
C LEU A 203 -16.13 -16.11 17.86
N ALA A 204 -15.13 -16.44 18.69
CA ALA A 204 -14.41 -15.46 19.49
C ALA A 204 -13.60 -14.48 18.61
N ALA A 205 -13.00 -14.95 17.51
CA ALA A 205 -12.22 -14.08 16.62
C ALA A 205 -13.05 -12.92 16.02
N PRO A 206 -14.20 -13.15 15.34
CA PRO A 206 -15.01 -12.05 14.84
C PRO A 206 -15.59 -11.15 15.94
N LEU A 207 -15.90 -11.69 17.13
CA LEU A 207 -16.35 -10.88 18.26
C LEU A 207 -15.25 -9.96 18.80
N VAL A 208 -14.02 -10.48 18.96
CA VAL A 208 -12.86 -9.68 19.37
C VAL A 208 -12.56 -8.61 18.31
N THR A 209 -12.57 -8.99 17.03
CA THR A 209 -12.37 -8.03 15.94
C THR A 209 -13.45 -6.94 15.94
N ALA A 210 -14.73 -7.31 16.11
CA ALA A 210 -15.82 -6.35 16.21
C ALA A 210 -15.67 -5.42 17.42
N GLY A 211 -15.27 -5.94 18.57
CA GLY A 211 -14.99 -5.14 19.78
C GLY A 211 -13.83 -4.16 19.58
N LEU A 212 -12.75 -4.60 18.92
CA LEU A 212 -11.61 -3.73 18.58
C LEU A 212 -12.00 -2.64 17.57
N VAL A 213 -12.78 -2.98 16.54
CA VAL A 213 -13.30 -2.01 15.57
C VAL A 213 -14.20 -0.98 16.25
N ALA A 214 -15.12 -1.43 17.11
CA ALA A 214 -16.00 -0.54 17.85
C ALA A 214 -15.21 0.39 18.78
N GLY A 215 -14.25 -0.15 19.55
CA GLY A 215 -13.39 0.64 20.42
C GLY A 215 -12.54 1.66 19.66
N ALA A 216 -11.94 1.27 18.54
CA ALA A 216 -11.17 2.17 17.68
C ALA A 216 -12.04 3.27 17.05
N SER A 217 -13.25 2.93 16.60
CA SER A 217 -14.19 3.90 16.01
C SER A 217 -14.66 4.93 17.03
N VAL A 218 -14.94 4.49 18.27
CA VAL A 218 -15.30 5.39 19.38
C VAL A 218 -14.12 6.31 19.72
N ALA A 219 -12.89 5.76 19.83
CA ALA A 219 -11.70 6.55 20.08
C ALA A 219 -11.41 7.57 18.96
N ALA A 220 -11.72 7.23 17.70
CA ALA A 220 -11.60 8.16 16.58
C ALA A 220 -12.60 9.32 16.64
N SER A 221 -13.79 9.08 17.19
CA SER A 221 -14.87 10.08 17.33
C SER A 221 -14.73 11.02 18.54
N ALA A 222 -13.86 10.69 19.50
CA ALA A 222 -13.51 11.57 20.62
C ALA A 222 -12.60 12.69 20.08
N GLY A 223 -13.21 13.76 19.58
CA GLY A 223 -12.51 14.90 18.97
C GLY A 223 -12.05 15.93 20.00
N ASP A 224 -10.77 16.31 19.91
CA ASP A 224 -10.32 17.65 20.30
C ASP A 224 -10.68 18.63 19.17
N THR A 225 -10.98 19.87 19.52
CA THR A 225 -11.03 20.99 18.57
C THR A 225 -9.73 21.08 17.79
N ARG A 226 -9.81 21.11 16.46
CA ARG A 226 -8.66 21.20 15.56
C ARG A 226 -8.66 22.53 14.84
N GLU A 227 -7.48 23.16 14.77
CA GLU A 227 -7.23 24.27 13.85
C GLU A 227 -7.38 23.75 12.40
N THR A 228 -7.80 24.62 11.50
CA THR A 228 -7.97 24.31 10.07
C THR A 228 -7.00 25.14 9.25
N VAL A 229 -6.49 24.54 8.18
CA VAL A 229 -5.60 25.18 7.21
C VAL A 229 -6.26 25.11 5.83
N GLU A 230 -6.31 26.21 5.10
CA GLU A 230 -6.85 26.28 3.73
C GLU A 230 -5.78 25.78 2.75
N VAL A 231 -5.94 24.56 2.24
CA VAL A 231 -4.99 23.96 1.30
C VAL A 231 -5.61 23.84 -0.07
N THR A 232 -4.86 24.23 -1.11
CA THR A 232 -5.28 24.04 -2.50
C THR A 232 -4.36 23.08 -3.24
N VAL A 233 -4.92 22.01 -3.79
CA VAL A 233 -4.23 21.05 -4.67
C VAL A 233 -4.47 21.44 -6.12
N ILE A 234 -3.38 21.56 -6.89
CA ILE A 234 -3.38 21.89 -8.31
C ILE A 234 -3.17 20.63 -9.14
N GLN A 235 -4.06 20.38 -10.10
CA GLN A 235 -3.91 19.33 -11.11
C GLN A 235 -3.76 19.98 -12.48
N GLY A 236 -2.53 20.00 -13.02
CA GLY A 236 -2.24 20.64 -14.30
C GLY A 236 -2.62 19.82 -15.53
N ASN A 237 -2.64 18.48 -15.41
CA ASN A 237 -2.71 17.53 -16.52
C ASN A 237 -1.46 17.51 -17.41
N VAL A 238 -1.36 16.49 -18.29
CA VAL A 238 -0.30 16.34 -19.28
C VAL A 238 -0.77 16.73 -20.70
N PRO A 239 0.14 17.18 -21.60
CA PRO A 239 -0.18 17.43 -23.00
C PRO A 239 -0.53 16.14 -23.77
N ARG A 240 -1.14 16.26 -24.96
CA ARG A 240 -1.37 15.12 -25.87
C ARG A 240 -0.07 14.66 -26.56
N LEU A 241 -0.08 13.40 -27.03
CA LEU A 241 1.04 12.72 -27.70
C LEU A 241 1.62 13.51 -28.88
N GLY A 242 2.94 13.40 -29.10
CA GLY A 242 3.64 13.93 -30.29
C GLY A 242 4.77 14.93 -30.01
N LEU A 243 4.95 15.38 -28.77
CA LEU A 243 6.09 16.24 -28.40
C LEU A 243 7.32 15.41 -27.98
N ASP A 244 8.52 15.98 -28.19
CA ASP A 244 9.76 15.45 -27.63
C ASP A 244 9.80 15.58 -26.09
N PHE A 245 10.77 14.90 -25.47
CA PHE A 245 10.91 14.86 -24.01
C PHE A 245 10.98 16.25 -23.38
N ASN A 246 11.77 17.19 -23.92
CA ASN A 246 11.94 18.51 -23.32
C ASN A 246 10.71 19.40 -23.49
N ALA A 247 10.05 19.30 -24.64
CA ALA A 247 8.79 20.01 -24.92
C ALA A 247 7.65 19.49 -24.02
N GLN A 248 7.58 18.17 -23.77
CA GLN A 248 6.63 17.60 -22.79
C GLN A 248 6.88 18.17 -21.39
N ARG A 249 8.14 18.14 -20.92
CA ARG A 249 8.52 18.64 -19.59
C ARG A 249 8.10 20.10 -19.36
N ARG A 250 8.35 20.97 -20.35
CA ARG A 250 7.97 22.39 -20.26
C ARG A 250 6.45 22.57 -20.29
N ALA A 251 5.74 21.85 -21.15
CA ALA A 251 4.30 21.97 -21.25
C ALA A 251 3.57 21.48 -19.98
N VAL A 252 4.10 20.46 -19.28
CA VAL A 252 3.59 20.05 -17.96
C VAL A 252 3.77 21.17 -16.93
N LEU A 253 4.93 21.82 -16.87
CA LEU A 253 5.14 22.99 -16.01
C LEU A 253 4.17 24.14 -16.34
N GLU A 254 4.04 24.48 -17.62
CA GLU A 254 3.15 25.55 -18.09
C GLU A 254 1.68 25.28 -17.74
N ASN A 255 1.26 24.02 -17.76
CA ASN A 255 -0.08 23.62 -17.33
C ASN A 255 -0.33 23.94 -15.85
N HIS A 256 0.61 23.59 -14.95
CA HIS A 256 0.47 23.86 -13.51
C HIS A 256 0.54 25.36 -13.22
N LEU A 257 1.43 26.09 -13.90
CA LEU A 257 1.51 27.55 -13.83
C LEU A 257 0.18 28.19 -14.24
N ARG A 258 -0.43 27.74 -15.34
CA ARG A 258 -1.71 28.26 -15.83
C ARG A 258 -2.84 28.04 -14.83
N VAL A 259 -3.01 26.80 -14.34
CA VAL A 259 -4.08 26.49 -13.37
C VAL A 259 -3.88 27.25 -12.06
N THR A 260 -2.64 27.42 -11.62
CA THR A 260 -2.33 28.22 -10.42
C THR A 260 -2.58 29.72 -10.66
N ALA A 261 -2.32 30.23 -11.87
CA ALA A 261 -2.64 31.61 -12.23
C ALA A 261 -4.15 31.86 -12.29
N GLU A 262 -4.94 30.88 -12.75
CA GLU A 262 -6.41 30.90 -12.70
C GLU A 262 -6.91 30.99 -11.25
N LEU A 263 -6.39 30.15 -10.34
CA LEU A 263 -6.65 30.26 -8.90
C LEU A 263 -6.32 31.65 -8.35
N ALA A 264 -5.15 32.19 -8.69
CA ALA A 264 -4.74 33.52 -8.22
C ALA A 264 -5.69 34.62 -8.68
N ASN A 265 -6.18 34.55 -9.93
CA ASN A 265 -7.20 35.47 -10.43
C ASN A 265 -8.51 35.34 -9.65
N ASP A 266 -8.95 34.12 -9.32
CA ASP A 266 -10.18 33.88 -8.56
C ASP A 266 -10.07 34.40 -7.11
N VAL A 267 -8.90 34.24 -6.48
CA VAL A 267 -8.62 34.80 -5.15
C VAL A 267 -8.63 36.33 -5.18
N GLU A 268 -7.97 36.94 -6.17
CA GLU A 268 -7.95 38.41 -6.36
C GLU A 268 -9.34 38.98 -6.66
N ALA A 269 -10.19 38.22 -7.37
CA ALA A 269 -11.58 38.57 -7.64
C ALA A 269 -12.53 38.30 -6.46
N GLY A 270 -12.06 37.64 -5.39
CA GLY A 270 -12.87 37.26 -4.24
C GLY A 270 -13.87 36.13 -4.50
N THR A 271 -13.68 35.36 -5.57
CA THR A 271 -14.51 34.20 -5.94
C THR A 271 -13.96 32.88 -5.38
N ALA A 272 -12.72 32.88 -4.88
CA ALA A 272 -12.10 31.77 -4.15
C ALA A 272 -11.47 32.25 -2.83
N ALA A 273 -11.37 31.35 -1.84
CA ALA A 273 -10.64 31.62 -0.61
C ALA A 273 -9.14 31.68 -0.88
N ARG A 274 -8.42 32.59 -0.18
CA ARG A 274 -6.95 32.63 -0.23
C ARG A 274 -6.40 31.36 0.44
N PRO A 275 -5.57 30.56 -0.25
CA PRO A 275 -4.95 29.39 0.36
C PRO A 275 -3.85 29.80 1.35
N ASP A 276 -3.67 29.02 2.41
CA ASP A 276 -2.47 29.05 3.25
C ASP A 276 -1.33 28.24 2.60
N LEU A 277 -1.68 27.27 1.75
CA LEU A 277 -0.74 26.35 1.11
C LEU A 277 -1.22 25.93 -0.27
N VAL A 278 -0.32 25.89 -1.25
CA VAL A 278 -0.59 25.34 -2.59
C VAL A 278 0.27 24.12 -2.85
N LEU A 279 -0.35 23.04 -3.32
CA LEU A 279 0.32 21.76 -3.59
C LEU A 279 0.33 21.45 -5.08
N TRP A 280 1.52 21.30 -5.65
CA TRP A 280 1.68 20.75 -6.99
C TRP A 280 2.01 19.26 -6.96
N PRO A 281 1.73 18.51 -8.04
CA PRO A 281 2.04 17.10 -8.15
C PRO A 281 3.54 16.78 -8.25
N GLU A 282 3.86 15.48 -8.23
CA GLU A 282 5.20 14.96 -8.57
C GLU A 282 5.52 15.32 -10.01
N ASN A 283 6.77 15.73 -10.26
CA ASN A 283 7.26 16.10 -11.59
C ASN A 283 6.39 17.18 -12.28
N ALA A 284 5.66 18.00 -11.51
CA ALA A 284 4.96 19.17 -12.01
C ALA A 284 5.93 20.12 -12.74
N SER A 285 7.20 20.12 -12.31
CA SER A 285 8.30 20.74 -13.01
C SER A 285 9.43 19.74 -13.26
N ASP A 286 9.39 18.98 -14.35
CA ASP A 286 10.56 18.19 -14.77
C ASP A 286 11.76 19.04 -15.24
N ILE A 287 11.55 20.36 -15.34
CA ILE A 287 12.59 21.37 -15.51
C ILE A 287 12.85 21.93 -14.12
N SER A 288 14.07 21.77 -13.60
CA SER A 288 14.38 22.26 -12.27
C SER A 288 14.17 23.77 -12.18
N PRO A 289 13.31 24.28 -11.28
CA PRO A 289 13.13 25.72 -11.10
C PRO A 289 14.37 26.39 -10.49
N LEU A 290 15.29 25.60 -9.92
CA LEU A 290 16.60 26.07 -9.45
C LEU A 290 17.61 26.25 -10.59
N ALA A 291 17.43 25.54 -11.70
CA ALA A 291 18.31 25.61 -12.86
C ALA A 291 17.75 26.48 -14.00
N ASP A 292 16.43 26.63 -14.07
CA ASP A 292 15.73 27.47 -15.04
C ASP A 292 15.15 28.72 -14.35
N GLN A 293 15.85 29.84 -14.51
CA GLN A 293 15.47 31.12 -13.91
C GLN A 293 14.06 31.58 -14.28
N ARG A 294 13.58 31.23 -15.49
CA ARG A 294 12.23 31.59 -15.91
C ARG A 294 11.19 30.79 -15.13
N ALA A 295 11.41 29.48 -14.97
CA ALA A 295 10.54 28.63 -14.17
C ALA A 295 10.48 29.12 -12.71
N GLY A 296 11.64 29.37 -12.08
CA GLY A 296 11.72 29.91 -10.72
C GLY A 296 10.98 31.24 -10.58
N ALA A 297 11.23 32.21 -11.47
CA ALA A 297 10.58 33.52 -11.42
C ALA A 297 9.05 33.44 -11.57
N GLN A 298 8.53 32.53 -12.40
CA GLN A 298 7.08 32.34 -12.55
C GLN A 298 6.44 31.73 -11.30
N ILE A 299 7.13 30.80 -10.63
CA ILE A 299 6.67 30.22 -9.36
C ILE A 299 6.69 31.27 -8.25
N THR A 300 7.78 32.02 -8.10
CA THR A 300 7.88 33.15 -7.15
C THR A 300 6.76 34.17 -7.37
N ALA A 301 6.46 34.53 -8.62
CA ALA A 301 5.39 35.47 -8.93
C ALA A 301 4.01 34.95 -8.47
N LEU A 302 3.72 33.67 -8.65
CA LEU A 302 2.44 33.08 -8.21
C LEU A 302 2.37 32.94 -6.69
N SER A 303 3.45 32.52 -6.04
CA SER A 303 3.52 32.44 -4.58
C SER A 303 3.25 33.81 -3.94
N ARG A 304 3.85 34.88 -4.48
CA ARG A 304 3.60 36.26 -4.03
C ARG A 304 2.15 36.72 -4.24
N ARG A 305 1.56 36.41 -5.40
CA ARG A 305 0.16 36.80 -5.68
C ARG A 305 -0.82 36.14 -4.72
N LEU A 306 -0.59 34.86 -4.43
CA LEU A 306 -1.39 34.09 -3.48
C LEU A 306 -1.05 34.38 -2.01
N ASP A 307 0.10 35.01 -1.73
CA ASP A 307 0.64 35.21 -0.37
C ASP A 307 0.74 33.87 0.38
N ALA A 308 1.21 32.84 -0.33
CA ALA A 308 1.26 31.48 0.16
C ALA A 308 2.43 30.69 -0.45
N PRO A 309 3.07 29.78 0.31
CA PRO A 309 4.07 28.87 -0.22
C PRO A 309 3.45 27.86 -1.20
N ILE A 310 4.22 27.53 -2.23
CA ILE A 310 3.87 26.51 -3.24
C ILE A 310 4.82 25.33 -3.06
N LEU A 311 4.29 24.14 -2.83
CA LEU A 311 5.09 22.92 -2.80
C LEU A 311 5.21 22.34 -4.21
N VAL A 312 6.43 22.29 -4.73
CA VAL A 312 6.73 22.00 -6.14
C VAL A 312 7.46 20.67 -6.27
N GLY A 313 6.84 19.71 -6.97
CA GLY A 313 7.51 18.48 -7.40
C GLY A 313 8.41 18.71 -8.60
N THR A 314 9.69 18.36 -8.47
CA THR A 314 10.72 18.58 -9.49
C THR A 314 11.77 17.46 -9.50
N VAL A 315 12.52 17.36 -10.58
CA VAL A 315 13.70 16.49 -10.67
C VAL A 315 14.98 17.33 -10.58
N LEU A 316 15.90 16.96 -9.69
CA LEU A 316 17.17 17.65 -9.47
C LEU A 316 18.35 16.76 -9.87
N ARG A 317 19.39 17.35 -10.47
CA ARG A 317 20.64 16.64 -10.76
C ARG A 317 21.42 16.43 -9.47
N VAL A 318 22.07 15.27 -9.33
CA VAL A 318 22.97 14.97 -8.21
C VAL A 318 24.38 14.80 -8.78
N GLY A 319 25.29 15.73 -8.45
CA GLY A 319 26.63 15.78 -9.02
C GLY A 319 26.65 16.05 -10.53
N ASP A 320 27.76 15.70 -11.17
CA ASP A 320 27.98 15.95 -12.61
C ASP A 320 27.51 14.80 -13.52
N GLY A 321 27.11 13.67 -12.93
CA GLY A 321 26.73 12.45 -13.63
C GLY A 321 25.27 12.44 -14.15
N PRO A 322 24.79 11.25 -14.57
CA PRO A 322 23.40 11.05 -14.95
C PRO A 322 22.44 10.99 -13.75
N GLU A 323 22.95 10.93 -12.53
CA GLU A 323 22.17 10.78 -11.32
C GLU A 323 21.22 11.97 -11.10
N THR A 324 20.00 11.63 -10.70
CA THR A 324 18.97 12.60 -10.36
C THR A 324 18.26 12.19 -9.08
N THR A 325 17.57 13.13 -8.45
CA THR A 325 16.66 12.85 -7.34
C THR A 325 15.30 13.49 -7.62
N ASN A 326 14.25 12.82 -7.14
CA ASN A 326 12.88 13.29 -7.24
C ASN A 326 12.57 14.06 -5.95
N SER A 327 12.32 15.35 -6.08
CA SER A 327 12.31 16.30 -4.96
C SER A 327 10.99 17.04 -4.88
N TYR A 328 10.58 17.33 -3.65
CA TYR A 328 9.44 18.20 -3.32
C TYR A 328 9.97 19.42 -2.57
N LEU A 329 9.93 20.58 -3.22
CA LEU A 329 10.48 21.83 -2.70
C LEU A 329 9.36 22.67 -2.08
N VAL A 330 9.59 23.25 -0.90
CA VAL A 330 8.72 24.29 -0.34
C VAL A 330 9.20 25.62 -0.91
N TRP A 331 8.45 26.16 -1.87
CA TRP A 331 8.77 27.42 -2.51
C TRP A 331 8.03 28.58 -1.84
N ASP A 332 8.73 29.54 -1.25
CA ASP A 332 8.13 30.64 -0.49
C ASP A 332 8.61 32.01 -0.98
N GLY A 333 7.85 32.58 -1.92
CA GLY A 333 8.10 33.92 -2.46
C GLY A 333 9.55 34.16 -2.88
N ASP A 334 10.21 35.06 -2.14
CA ASP A 334 11.59 35.53 -2.37
C ASP A 334 12.67 34.71 -1.67
N ASP A 335 12.30 33.93 -0.66
CA ASP A 335 13.23 33.03 0.02
C ASP A 335 13.51 31.76 -0.81
N GLU A 336 12.95 31.71 -2.04
CA GLU A 336 12.96 30.61 -3.00
C GLU A 336 12.62 29.29 -2.33
N VAL A 337 13.60 28.52 -1.84
CA VAL A 337 13.39 27.20 -1.22
C VAL A 337 13.70 27.24 0.27
N VAL A 338 12.65 27.15 1.08
CA VAL A 338 12.74 27.13 2.56
C VAL A 338 12.65 25.73 3.16
N GLY A 339 12.34 24.72 2.34
CA GLY A 339 12.25 23.31 2.74
C GLY A 339 12.32 22.37 1.55
N ARG A 340 12.76 21.14 1.78
CA ARG A 340 12.92 20.13 0.72
C ARG A 340 12.80 18.72 1.27
N HIS A 341 12.11 17.86 0.53
CA HIS A 341 12.16 16.41 0.70
C HIS A 341 12.60 15.74 -0.60
N ASP A 342 13.53 14.79 -0.50
CA ASP A 342 13.97 13.94 -1.60
C ASP A 342 13.45 12.52 -1.41
N LYS A 343 12.85 11.96 -2.47
CA LYS A 343 12.24 10.63 -2.50
C LYS A 343 13.22 9.57 -2.01
N ARG A 344 12.82 8.79 -1.01
CA ARG A 344 13.64 7.74 -0.39
C ARG A 344 13.36 6.37 -1.01
N TYR A 345 12.09 6.01 -1.24
CA TYR A 345 11.75 4.72 -1.86
C TYR A 345 11.64 4.86 -3.37
N ILE A 346 12.77 4.56 -4.03
CA ILE A 346 12.89 4.63 -5.49
C ILE A 346 12.27 3.40 -6.13
N GLN A 347 11.43 3.60 -7.13
CA GLN A 347 10.77 2.51 -7.85
C GLN A 347 11.79 1.70 -8.68
N PRO A 348 11.99 0.40 -8.40
CA PRO A 348 12.85 -0.45 -9.21
C PRO A 348 12.30 -0.63 -10.63
N PHE A 349 13.20 -0.80 -11.60
CA PHE A 349 12.96 -0.97 -13.04
C PHE A 349 12.34 0.23 -13.78
N GLY A 350 11.82 1.23 -13.07
CA GLY A 350 11.34 2.50 -13.63
C GLY A 350 12.32 3.64 -13.35
N GLU A 351 12.44 4.02 -12.07
CA GLU A 351 13.27 5.14 -11.63
C GLU A 351 14.73 4.73 -11.40
N TRP A 352 14.98 3.46 -11.06
CA TRP A 352 16.31 2.88 -10.89
C TRP A 352 16.34 1.45 -11.40
N LEU A 353 17.42 1.04 -12.08
CA LEU A 353 17.56 -0.31 -12.63
C LEU A 353 18.49 -1.18 -11.78
N PRO A 354 17.97 -2.14 -10.97
CA PRO A 354 18.82 -3.15 -10.34
C PRO A 354 19.54 -3.98 -11.40
N LEU A 355 20.78 -4.38 -11.15
CA LEU A 355 21.56 -5.21 -12.09
C LEU A 355 21.57 -4.61 -13.51
N ARG A 356 21.82 -3.28 -13.59
CA ARG A 356 21.74 -2.50 -14.84
C ARG A 356 22.47 -3.15 -16.02
N GLU A 357 23.76 -3.44 -15.88
CA GLU A 357 24.57 -3.98 -16.97
C GLU A 357 24.01 -5.27 -17.61
N PRO A 358 23.73 -6.36 -16.85
CA PRO A 358 23.18 -7.57 -17.46
C PRO A 358 21.75 -7.37 -17.99
N LEU A 359 20.93 -6.53 -17.37
CA LEU A 359 19.57 -6.27 -17.87
C LEU A 359 19.57 -5.45 -19.15
N GLU A 360 20.44 -4.45 -19.29
CA GLU A 360 20.59 -3.68 -20.53
C GLU A 360 21.20 -4.51 -21.67
N ALA A 361 22.03 -5.50 -21.34
CA ALA A 361 22.56 -6.45 -22.31
C ALA A 361 21.48 -7.40 -22.84
N LEU A 362 20.56 -7.84 -21.99
CA LEU A 362 19.52 -8.79 -22.34
C LEU A 362 18.26 -8.12 -22.91
N PHE A 363 17.90 -6.94 -22.41
CA PHE A 363 16.69 -6.21 -22.74
C PHE A 363 17.03 -4.76 -23.12
N PRO A 364 17.10 -4.41 -24.41
CA PRO A 364 17.43 -3.04 -24.85
C PRO A 364 16.55 -1.95 -24.24
N ILE A 365 15.26 -2.26 -24.01
CA ILE A 365 14.28 -1.39 -23.35
C ILE A 365 14.69 -1.00 -21.91
N ALA A 366 15.50 -1.80 -21.22
CA ALA A 366 15.97 -1.51 -19.87
C ALA A 366 16.83 -0.23 -19.80
N ARG A 367 17.43 0.18 -20.94
CA ARG A 367 18.17 1.46 -21.05
C ARG A 367 17.31 2.69 -20.83
N THR A 368 15.98 2.55 -20.88
CA THR A 368 15.03 3.64 -20.59
C THR A 368 14.81 3.88 -19.09
N ALA A 369 15.26 2.95 -18.23
CA ALA A 369 15.12 3.09 -16.78
C ALA A 369 16.04 4.20 -16.24
N GLY A 370 15.48 5.02 -15.34
CA GLY A 370 16.12 6.21 -14.78
C GLY A 370 17.35 5.94 -13.91
N HIS A 371 18.04 7.02 -13.57
CA HIS A 371 19.21 7.04 -12.67
C HIS A 371 18.87 7.75 -11.36
N PHE A 372 17.66 7.53 -10.83
CA PHE A 372 17.27 8.15 -9.59
C PHE A 372 18.03 7.55 -8.41
N VAL A 373 18.49 8.42 -7.51
CA VAL A 373 19.13 8.04 -6.24
C VAL A 373 18.22 8.40 -5.07
N PRO A 374 18.18 7.56 -4.01
CA PRO A 374 17.35 7.81 -2.84
C PRO A 374 17.88 9.01 -2.05
N GLY A 375 16.95 9.81 -1.51
CA GLY A 375 17.22 10.80 -0.48
C GLY A 375 17.40 10.19 0.91
N ASP A 376 17.95 10.95 1.84
CA ASP A 376 18.18 10.58 3.25
C ASP A 376 17.33 11.37 4.25
N GLY A 377 16.54 12.34 3.77
CA GLY A 377 15.68 13.21 4.58
C GLY A 377 14.53 12.48 5.26
N THR A 378 13.95 13.08 6.30
CA THR A 378 12.97 12.44 7.21
C THR A 378 11.54 12.32 6.67
N GLY A 379 11.27 12.82 5.47
CA GLY A 379 9.92 12.98 4.93
C GLY A 379 9.19 14.23 5.44
N LEU A 380 9.69 14.91 6.49
CA LEU A 380 9.06 16.10 7.05
C LEU A 380 9.59 17.38 6.40
N VAL A 381 8.68 18.24 5.94
CA VAL A 381 8.94 19.65 5.61
C VAL A 381 7.95 20.54 6.37
N THR A 382 8.26 21.82 6.55
CA THR A 382 7.36 22.79 7.19
C THR A 382 7.03 23.89 6.20
N ALA A 383 5.76 24.25 6.10
CA ALA A 383 5.28 25.36 5.29
C ALA A 383 4.07 26.00 5.96
N ALA A 384 3.95 27.33 5.92
CA ALA A 384 2.88 28.08 6.58
C ALA A 384 2.69 27.71 8.08
N GLY A 385 3.78 27.37 8.78
CA GLY A 385 3.74 26.94 10.19
C GLY A 385 3.22 25.51 10.44
N VAL A 386 2.90 24.76 9.38
CA VAL A 386 2.34 23.39 9.47
C VAL A 386 3.40 22.36 9.12
N GLY A 387 3.50 21.30 9.91
CA GLY A 387 4.34 20.14 9.57
C GLY A 387 3.68 19.27 8.49
N LEU A 388 4.40 19.00 7.42
CA LEU A 388 3.92 18.26 6.24
C LEU A 388 4.80 17.02 6.01
N GLY A 389 4.20 15.84 6.01
CA GLY A 389 4.87 14.59 5.69
C GLY A 389 4.70 14.25 4.22
N VAL A 390 5.79 14.25 3.46
CA VAL A 390 5.79 14.02 2.02
C VAL A 390 6.12 12.56 1.74
N ALA A 391 5.24 11.87 1.01
CA ALA A 391 5.45 10.51 0.51
C ALA A 391 5.20 10.51 -0.99
N ILE A 392 6.27 10.67 -1.78
CA ILE A 392 6.18 10.87 -3.23
C ILE A 392 5.73 9.58 -3.90
N CYS A 393 4.55 9.60 -4.50
CA CYS A 393 4.03 8.56 -5.39
C CYS A 393 4.04 7.14 -4.81
N PHE A 394 5.05 6.33 -5.15
CA PHE A 394 5.22 4.95 -4.71
C PHE A 394 5.43 4.83 -3.18
N GLU A 395 5.96 5.88 -2.56
CA GLU A 395 6.34 5.88 -1.14
C GLU A 395 5.18 5.67 -0.17
N ILE A 396 3.96 6.12 -0.50
CA ILE A 396 2.79 5.99 0.39
C ILE A 396 2.45 4.52 0.73
N ALA A 397 2.90 3.58 -0.11
CA ALA A 397 2.74 2.15 0.11
C ALA A 397 3.68 1.60 1.19
N PHE A 398 4.71 2.35 1.61
CA PHE A 398 5.70 1.97 2.62
C PHE A 398 5.32 2.51 4.00
N ASP A 399 5.47 1.68 5.02
CA ASP A 399 5.03 2.01 6.39
C ASP A 399 5.82 3.20 6.96
N ASP A 400 7.14 3.21 6.78
CA ASP A 400 8.00 4.25 7.36
C ASP A 400 7.90 5.60 6.63
N ALA A 401 7.57 5.61 5.33
CA ALA A 401 7.39 6.86 4.57
C ALA A 401 6.22 7.70 5.10
N ALA A 402 5.14 7.05 5.57
CA ALA A 402 4.02 7.73 6.21
C ALA A 402 4.29 7.97 7.71
N ARG A 403 4.88 6.99 8.40
CA ARG A 403 5.03 7.03 9.86
C ARG A 403 6.10 8.02 10.32
N GLU A 404 7.28 7.99 9.73
CA GLU A 404 8.41 8.80 10.19
C GLU A 404 8.08 10.30 10.27
N PRO A 405 7.56 10.96 9.21
CA PRO A 405 7.23 12.38 9.30
C PRO A 405 6.16 12.68 10.36
N VAL A 406 5.15 11.82 10.52
CA VAL A 406 4.10 12.00 11.55
C VAL A 406 4.69 11.92 12.96
N THR A 407 5.60 10.97 13.22
CA THR A 407 6.28 10.89 14.52
C THR A 407 7.17 12.10 14.82
N ARG A 408 7.55 12.86 13.79
CA ARG A 408 8.36 14.08 13.89
C ARG A 408 7.53 15.37 13.88
N GLY A 409 6.20 15.26 13.84
CA GLY A 409 5.29 16.41 13.94
C GLY A 409 4.54 16.77 12.65
N ALA A 410 4.57 15.93 11.61
CA ALA A 410 3.69 16.13 10.47
C ALA A 410 2.21 16.04 10.90
N GLN A 411 1.45 17.07 10.55
CA GLN A 411 0.02 17.19 10.79
C GLN A 411 -0.82 16.84 9.55
N ILE A 412 -0.19 16.86 8.37
CA ILE A 412 -0.79 16.48 7.08
C ILE A 412 0.20 15.55 6.36
N LEU A 413 -0.30 14.50 5.70
CA LEU A 413 0.47 13.73 4.73
C LEU A 413 0.16 14.20 3.32
N ILE A 414 1.19 14.39 2.50
CA ILE A 414 1.08 14.81 1.09
C ILE A 414 1.63 13.71 0.21
N VAL A 415 0.87 13.35 -0.82
CA VAL A 415 1.22 12.35 -1.82
C VAL A 415 1.27 13.04 -3.18
N PRO A 416 2.40 13.69 -3.53
CA PRO A 416 2.60 14.18 -4.89
C PRO A 416 2.83 12.98 -5.80
N THR A 417 2.11 12.88 -6.92
CA THR A 417 2.19 11.72 -7.81
C THR A 417 2.00 12.06 -9.28
N ASN A 418 2.78 11.41 -10.15
CA ASN A 418 2.67 11.51 -11.59
C ASN A 418 2.09 10.22 -12.17
N ASN A 419 0.76 10.13 -12.23
CA ASN A 419 0.10 8.93 -12.76
C ASN A 419 0.12 8.84 -14.30
N ALA A 420 0.69 9.84 -15.02
CA ALA A 420 0.75 9.82 -16.48
C ALA A 420 1.53 8.61 -16.99
N THR A 421 2.56 8.18 -16.25
CA THR A 421 3.40 7.00 -16.50
C THR A 421 2.62 5.68 -16.42
N PHE A 422 1.36 5.70 -16.01
CA PHE A 422 0.53 4.50 -15.86
C PHE A 422 -0.83 4.61 -16.58
N GLY A 423 -1.05 5.69 -17.33
CA GLY A 423 -2.21 5.85 -18.20
C GLY A 423 -3.55 5.78 -17.47
N ARG A 424 -4.62 5.49 -18.22
CA ARG A 424 -5.95 5.22 -17.65
C ARG A 424 -5.99 3.80 -17.08
N SER A 425 -5.47 3.62 -15.87
CA SER A 425 -5.34 2.30 -15.25
C SER A 425 -5.77 2.27 -13.77
N PRO A 426 -5.95 1.06 -13.19
CA PRO A 426 -6.24 0.87 -11.77
C PRO A 426 -5.28 1.52 -10.77
N MET A 427 -4.04 1.83 -11.17
CA MET A 427 -2.97 2.24 -10.25
C MET A 427 -3.36 3.44 -9.38
N THR A 428 -3.97 4.48 -9.97
CA THR A 428 -4.37 5.69 -9.22
C THR A 428 -5.40 5.38 -8.13
N TYR A 429 -6.37 4.52 -8.39
CA TYR A 429 -7.37 4.11 -7.40
C TYR A 429 -6.77 3.20 -6.31
N GLN A 430 -5.79 2.37 -6.68
CA GLN A 430 -5.07 1.55 -5.71
C GLN A 430 -4.23 2.41 -4.75
N GLN A 431 -3.54 3.43 -5.26
CA GLN A 431 -2.79 4.40 -4.46
C GLN A 431 -3.72 5.26 -3.58
N LEU A 432 -4.90 5.65 -4.10
CA LEU A 432 -5.94 6.32 -3.31
C LEU A 432 -6.37 5.46 -2.12
N ALA A 433 -6.63 4.17 -2.31
CA ALA A 433 -6.97 3.26 -1.23
C ALA A 433 -5.84 3.09 -0.20
N MET A 434 -4.57 3.03 -0.64
CA MET A 434 -3.41 3.02 0.27
C MET A 434 -3.38 4.30 1.12
N SER A 435 -3.58 5.45 0.49
CA SER A 435 -3.61 6.75 1.15
C SER A 435 -4.71 6.85 2.21
N ARG A 436 -5.89 6.29 1.93
CA ARG A 436 -6.99 6.18 2.90
C ARG A 436 -6.63 5.33 4.12
N VAL A 437 -5.91 4.22 3.92
CA VAL A 437 -5.39 3.41 5.03
C VAL A 437 -4.38 4.21 5.86
N ARG A 438 -3.46 4.95 5.22
CA ARG A 438 -2.48 5.79 5.93
C ARG A 438 -3.12 6.92 6.74
N ALA A 439 -4.18 7.53 6.22
CA ALA A 439 -4.95 8.54 6.93
C ALA A 439 -5.48 8.01 8.27
N VAL A 440 -6.11 6.82 8.28
CA VAL A 440 -6.62 6.20 9.51
C VAL A 440 -5.51 5.68 10.41
N GLU A 441 -4.47 5.10 9.81
CA GLU A 441 -3.32 4.56 10.51
C GLU A 441 -2.60 5.63 11.33
N HIS A 442 -2.50 6.86 10.81
CA HIS A 442 -1.80 7.95 11.49
C HIS A 442 -2.72 9.02 12.07
N ARG A 443 -4.03 8.97 11.78
CA ARG A 443 -5.04 9.96 12.19
C ARG A 443 -4.62 11.39 11.82
N VAL A 444 -4.13 11.52 10.59
CA VAL A 444 -3.82 12.78 9.94
C VAL A 444 -4.49 12.79 8.56
N PRO A 445 -4.96 13.94 8.07
CA PRO A 445 -5.44 14.06 6.70
C PRO A 445 -4.34 13.71 5.70
N VAL A 446 -4.74 13.18 4.54
CA VAL A 446 -3.86 12.86 3.42
C VAL A 446 -4.34 13.61 2.18
N LEU A 447 -3.44 14.35 1.53
CA LEU A 447 -3.71 15.12 0.32
C LEU A 447 -2.94 14.50 -0.85
N ILE A 448 -3.64 14.04 -1.88
CA ILE A 448 -3.04 13.53 -3.10
C ILE A 448 -3.03 14.65 -4.14
N ALA A 449 -1.84 15.04 -4.59
CA ALA A 449 -1.64 15.96 -5.69
C ALA A 449 -1.19 15.17 -6.93
N ALA A 450 -2.12 14.88 -7.83
CA ALA A 450 -1.88 14.05 -9.00
C ALA A 450 -1.72 14.89 -10.27
N THR A 451 -0.74 14.56 -11.12
CA THR A 451 -0.55 15.25 -12.40
C THR A 451 -1.71 14.97 -13.35
N SER A 452 -2.12 13.70 -13.47
CA SER A 452 -3.18 13.25 -14.38
C SER A 452 -4.04 12.10 -13.82
N GLY A 453 -3.75 11.65 -12.60
CA GLY A 453 -4.60 10.69 -11.87
C GLY A 453 -5.65 11.41 -11.01
N VAL A 454 -6.17 10.70 -10.02
CA VAL A 454 -7.12 11.25 -9.05
C VAL A 454 -6.34 12.05 -8.01
N SER A 455 -6.54 13.37 -8.01
CA SER A 455 -6.20 14.22 -6.85
C SER A 455 -7.32 14.10 -5.83
N ALA A 456 -7.00 14.11 -4.54
CA ALA A 456 -8.00 13.91 -3.50
C ALA A 456 -7.63 14.54 -2.15
N VAL A 457 -8.66 14.91 -1.40
CA VAL A 457 -8.58 15.34 0.00
C VAL A 457 -9.17 14.25 0.87
N ILE A 458 -8.36 13.61 1.71
CA ILE A 458 -8.77 12.50 2.58
C ILE A 458 -8.70 12.95 4.03
N GLY A 459 -9.81 12.82 4.75
CA GLY A 459 -9.86 13.13 6.18
C GLY A 459 -9.11 12.09 7.03
N PRO A 460 -8.79 12.39 8.30
CA PRO A 460 -8.10 11.46 9.20
C PRO A 460 -8.91 10.18 9.52
N ASP A 461 -10.19 10.14 9.16
CA ASP A 461 -11.05 8.95 9.23
C ASP A 461 -11.01 8.07 7.96
N GLY A 462 -10.13 8.42 7.00
CA GLY A 462 -9.96 7.68 5.75
C GLY A 462 -11.07 7.92 4.73
N ARG A 463 -12.00 8.85 4.98
CA ARG A 463 -13.03 9.23 4.01
C ARG A 463 -12.48 10.25 3.02
N VAL A 464 -12.74 10.01 1.73
CA VAL A 464 -12.51 10.98 0.67
C VAL A 464 -13.55 12.10 0.81
N ARG A 465 -13.08 13.34 0.94
CA ARG A 465 -13.90 14.54 1.09
C ARG A 465 -14.13 15.23 -0.25
N GLN A 466 -13.09 15.26 -1.08
CA GLN A 466 -13.13 15.75 -2.45
C GLN A 466 -12.18 14.92 -3.30
N GLU A 467 -12.50 14.74 -4.59
CA GLU A 467 -11.63 14.11 -5.58
C GLU A 467 -11.88 14.67 -6.98
N THR A 468 -10.86 14.62 -7.84
CA THR A 468 -10.94 15.04 -9.26
C THR A 468 -11.20 13.86 -10.20
N GLY A 469 -11.59 14.16 -11.44
CA GLY A 469 -11.45 13.21 -12.53
C GLY A 469 -9.98 13.04 -12.97
N ILE A 470 -9.73 12.04 -13.81
CA ILE A 470 -8.40 11.75 -14.37
C ILE A 470 -8.20 12.39 -15.74
N PHE A 471 -6.97 12.79 -16.05
CA PHE A 471 -6.57 13.41 -17.32
C PHE A 471 -7.33 14.69 -17.67
N GLU A 472 -7.61 15.52 -16.68
CA GLU A 472 -8.20 16.86 -16.83
C GLU A 472 -7.52 17.86 -15.89
N PRO A 473 -7.44 19.16 -16.23
CA PRO A 473 -6.98 20.17 -15.28
C PRO A 473 -8.05 20.41 -14.21
N ALA A 474 -7.64 20.60 -12.96
CA ALA A 474 -8.56 20.83 -11.84
C ALA A 474 -7.87 21.55 -10.66
N VAL A 475 -8.70 22.13 -9.79
CA VAL A 475 -8.30 22.74 -8.51
C VAL A 475 -9.16 22.14 -7.41
N LEU A 476 -8.54 21.65 -6.33
CA LEU A 476 -9.24 21.22 -5.12
C LEU A 476 -8.84 22.13 -3.96
N ALA A 477 -9.73 23.03 -3.54
CA ALA A 477 -9.56 23.86 -2.34
C ALA A 477 -10.32 23.23 -1.17
N ALA A 478 -9.65 23.07 -0.03
CA ALA A 478 -10.26 22.47 1.15
C ALA A 478 -9.67 23.02 2.46
N GLN A 479 -10.56 23.17 3.44
CA GLN A 479 -10.16 23.33 4.84
C GLN A 479 -9.81 21.98 5.44
N VAL A 480 -8.57 21.86 5.88
CA VAL A 480 -8.00 20.62 6.38
C VAL A 480 -7.74 20.75 7.88
N GLU A 481 -8.32 19.85 8.67
CA GLU A 481 -8.11 19.79 10.11
C GLU A 481 -6.68 19.33 10.44
N VAL A 482 -5.94 20.12 11.22
CA VAL A 482 -4.57 19.81 11.68
C VAL A 482 -4.51 19.59 13.19
N GLY A 483 -3.42 18.98 13.69
CA GLY A 483 -3.18 18.81 15.14
C GLY A 483 -3.46 17.42 15.73
N GLY A 484 -3.48 16.35 14.92
CA GLY A 484 -3.60 14.99 15.43
C GLY A 484 -2.34 14.49 16.15
N ALA A 485 -2.48 14.00 17.39
CA ALA A 485 -1.38 13.42 18.20
C ALA A 485 -0.91 12.00 17.76
N GLY A 486 -1.07 11.65 16.48
CA GLY A 486 -0.89 10.30 15.97
C GLY A 486 -1.88 9.28 16.57
N THR A 487 -1.60 7.99 16.35
CA THR A 487 -2.39 6.85 16.84
C THR A 487 -1.54 5.85 17.65
N MET A 488 -2.18 4.80 18.18
CA MET A 488 -1.44 3.67 18.76
C MET A 488 -0.54 2.99 17.72
N ALA A 489 -1.01 2.83 16.48
CA ALA A 489 -0.19 2.32 15.38
C ALA A 489 1.05 3.18 15.13
N THR A 490 0.89 4.51 15.14
CA THR A 490 1.99 5.47 15.00
C THR A 490 3.04 5.26 16.10
N ARG A 491 2.60 5.04 17.35
CA ARG A 491 3.51 4.80 18.48
C ARG A 491 4.19 3.44 18.42
N LEU A 492 3.45 2.37 18.09
CA LEU A 492 3.95 1.01 18.07
C LEU A 492 4.90 0.71 16.90
N GLY A 493 4.78 1.42 15.77
CA GLY A 493 5.64 1.23 14.60
C GLY A 493 5.66 -0.22 14.12
N GLY A 494 6.85 -0.80 13.95
CA GLY A 494 7.02 -2.16 13.41
C GLY A 494 6.60 -3.31 14.34
N ILE A 495 6.19 -3.03 15.60
CA ILE A 495 5.85 -4.07 16.58
C ILE A 495 4.69 -4.99 16.10
N PRO A 496 3.54 -4.47 15.61
CA PRO A 496 2.44 -5.32 15.15
C PRO A 496 2.83 -6.23 13.98
N GLN A 497 3.71 -5.74 13.09
CA GLN A 497 4.28 -6.55 12.01
C GLN A 497 5.14 -7.67 12.57
N ALA A 498 6.07 -7.36 13.48
CA ALA A 498 6.94 -8.35 14.10
C ALA A 498 6.15 -9.45 14.83
N VAL A 499 5.15 -9.07 15.64
CA VAL A 499 4.28 -10.02 16.35
C VAL A 499 3.50 -10.92 15.39
N SER A 500 2.96 -10.34 14.31
CA SER A 500 2.22 -11.10 13.29
C SER A 500 3.14 -12.12 12.59
N CYS A 501 4.35 -11.71 12.19
CA CYS A 501 5.36 -12.60 11.60
C CYS A 501 5.79 -13.72 12.56
N LEU A 502 6.09 -13.38 13.82
CA LEU A 502 6.48 -14.34 14.86
C LEU A 502 5.38 -15.37 15.13
N THR A 503 4.11 -14.96 15.06
CA THR A 503 2.96 -15.87 15.19
C THR A 503 2.96 -16.90 14.06
N GLY A 504 3.30 -16.50 12.83
CA GLY A 504 3.44 -17.40 11.68
C GLY A 504 4.58 -18.40 11.85
N LEU A 505 5.75 -17.91 12.28
CA LEU A 505 6.93 -18.76 12.55
C LEU A 505 6.65 -19.76 13.67
N ALA A 506 6.02 -19.31 14.76
CA ALA A 506 5.62 -20.18 15.87
C ALA A 506 4.60 -21.23 15.40
N GLY A 507 3.63 -20.85 14.57
CA GLY A 507 2.67 -21.77 13.96
C GLY A 507 3.35 -22.86 13.12
N LEU A 508 4.31 -22.49 12.29
CA LEU A 508 5.09 -23.45 11.49
C LEU A 508 5.95 -24.36 12.37
N ALA A 509 6.70 -23.79 13.33
CA ALA A 509 7.54 -24.57 14.24
C ALA A 509 6.72 -25.58 15.04
N TRP A 510 5.57 -25.16 15.58
CA TRP A 510 4.62 -26.03 16.26
C TRP A 510 4.16 -27.18 15.37
N ALA A 511 3.81 -26.90 14.11
CA ALA A 511 3.37 -27.90 13.17
C ALA A 511 4.47 -28.93 12.87
N LEU A 512 5.71 -28.48 12.65
CA LEU A 512 6.85 -29.35 12.37
C LEU A 512 7.17 -30.29 13.53
N ILE A 513 7.16 -29.77 14.77
CA ILE A 513 7.38 -30.57 15.99
C ILE A 513 6.34 -31.68 16.13
N ARG A 514 5.07 -31.38 15.83
CA ARG A 514 3.96 -32.33 15.92
C ARG A 514 3.96 -33.40 14.82
N THR A 515 4.57 -33.11 13.68
CA THR A 515 4.66 -34.05 12.55
C THR A 515 5.91 -34.93 12.57
N ARG A 516 6.82 -34.76 13.54
CA ARG A 516 7.97 -35.67 13.69
C ARG A 516 7.47 -37.07 14.06
N PRO A 517 7.94 -38.14 13.37
CA PRO A 517 7.70 -39.51 13.82
C PRO A 517 8.21 -39.64 15.26
N ARG A 518 7.43 -40.20 16.17
CA ARG A 518 7.96 -40.61 17.47
C ARG A 518 9.05 -41.66 17.19
N PRO A 519 10.25 -41.55 17.79
CA PRO A 519 11.22 -42.64 17.72
C PRO A 519 10.53 -43.90 18.26
N ALA A 520 10.68 -45.01 17.54
CA ALA A 520 10.23 -46.31 18.02
C ALA A 520 10.99 -46.57 19.32
N THR A 521 10.29 -46.51 20.44
CA THR A 521 10.80 -47.06 21.69
C THR A 521 10.65 -48.57 21.55
N ASP A 522 11.69 -49.22 21.03
CA ASP A 522 11.89 -50.65 21.24
C ASP A 522 12.16 -50.84 22.73
N PHE A 523 11.08 -51.01 23.51
CA PHE A 523 11.18 -51.73 24.77
C PHE A 523 11.10 -53.21 24.41
N GLU A 524 12.25 -53.82 24.11
CA GLU A 524 12.42 -55.25 24.34
C GLU A 524 12.32 -55.48 25.85
N GLU A 525 11.25 -56.14 26.28
CA GLU A 525 11.23 -56.87 27.54
C GLU A 525 12.28 -57.99 27.45
N ILE A 526 13.35 -57.89 28.26
CA ILE A 526 14.01 -59.04 28.89
C ILE A 526 14.33 -58.65 30.34
#